data_AF-A0A358II10-F1
#
_entry.id   AF-A0A358II10-F1
#
_cell.length_a   1.000
_cell.length_b   1.000
_cell.length_c   1.000
_cell.angle_alpha   90.00
_cell.angle_beta   90.00
_cell.angle_gamma   90.00
#
_symmetry.space_group_name_H-M   'P 1'
#
loop_
_entity.id
_entity.type
_entity.pdbx_description
1 polymer ?
#
loop_
_entity_poly.entity_id
_entity_poly.type
_entity_poly.pdbx_seq_one_letter_code
_entity_poly.pdbx_strand_id
1 'polypeptide(L)' 'PDTRGWIDACGFSGHGIMHAPATGVAVAEMIADGDTKTVDVDHFRHNRFAEKLPVEQNIF' A
#
# COMPACT_ATOMS: atom_id res chain seq x y z
N PRO A 1 9.49 7.57 6.12
CA PRO A 1 9.37 7.16 4.71
C PRO A 1 10.66 7.24 3.89
N ASP A 2 11.56 8.19 4.18
CA ASP A 2 12.62 8.55 3.24
C ASP A 2 13.91 7.71 3.33
N THR A 3 13.89 6.63 4.13
CA THR A 3 15.02 5.70 4.24
C THR A 3 14.97 4.69 3.09
N ARG A 4 16.12 4.45 2.44
CA ARG A 4 16.24 3.44 1.38
C ARG A 4 15.80 2.05 1.88
N GLY A 5 14.92 1.40 1.12
CA GLY A 5 14.43 0.05 1.42
C GLY A 5 13.39 -0.03 2.53
N TRP A 6 12.89 1.10 3.02
CA TRP A 6 11.76 1.12 3.95
C TRP A 6 10.47 0.78 3.20
N ILE A 7 9.72 -0.20 3.73
CA ILE A 7 8.41 -0.62 3.21
C ILE A 7 7.39 -0.49 4.34
N ASP A 8 6.24 0.09 4.01
CA ASP A 8 5.13 0.30 4.94
C ASP A 8 3.89 -0.45 4.45
N ALA A 9 3.54 -1.53 5.16
CA ALA A 9 2.34 -2.33 4.92
C ALA A 9 1.41 -2.21 6.13
N CYS A 10 0.87 -1.01 6.34
CA CYS A 10 0.02 -0.67 7.49
C CYS A 10 -1.28 0.02 7.05
N GLY A 11 -2.17 0.33 8.00
CA GLY A 11 -3.36 1.14 7.73
C GLY A 11 -4.56 0.37 7.15
N PHE A 12 -4.64 -0.94 7.34
CA PHE A 12 -5.73 -1.79 6.81
C PHE A 12 -7.12 -1.57 7.43
N SER A 13 -7.25 -0.66 8.39
CA SER A 13 -8.55 -0.20 8.91
C SER A 13 -9.52 -1.33 9.32
N GLY A 14 -9.01 -2.33 10.05
CA GLY A 14 -9.79 -3.47 10.56
C GLY A 14 -9.90 -4.69 9.64
N HIS A 15 -9.47 -4.58 8.38
CA HIS A 15 -9.66 -5.63 7.37
C HIS A 15 -8.35 -6.34 6.96
N GLY A 16 -7.27 -6.16 7.73
CA GLY A 16 -5.92 -6.61 7.37
C GLY A 16 -5.79 -8.12 7.16
N ILE A 17 -6.56 -8.95 7.89
CA ILE A 17 -6.52 -10.41 7.71
C ILE A 17 -6.97 -10.81 6.31
N MET A 18 -7.99 -10.14 5.75
CA MET A 18 -8.49 -10.44 4.41
C MET A 18 -7.48 -10.04 3.33
N HIS A 19 -6.72 -8.98 3.56
CA HIS A 19 -5.72 -8.47 2.60
C HIS A 19 -4.34 -9.10 2.75
N ALA A 20 -4.04 -9.74 3.89
CA ALA A 20 -2.72 -10.27 4.21
C ALA A 20 -2.09 -11.13 3.09
N PRO A 21 -2.81 -12.03 2.39
CA PRO A 21 -2.22 -12.79 1.29
C PRO A 21 -1.73 -11.91 0.13
N ALA A 22 -2.56 -10.96 -0.31
CA ALA A 22 -2.24 -10.07 -1.43
C ALA A 22 -1.13 -9.07 -1.04
N THR A 23 -1.19 -8.51 0.17
CA THR A 23 -0.15 -7.63 0.70
C THR A 23 1.19 -8.34 0.80
N GLY A 24 1.21 -9.60 1.28
CA GLY A 24 2.45 -10.37 1.37
C GLY A 24 3.13 -10.57 0.02
N VAL A 25 2.35 -10.88 -1.03
CA VAL A 25 2.86 -10.98 -2.41
C VAL A 25 3.40 -9.64 -2.89
N ALA A 26 2.63 -8.55 -2.76
CA ALA A 26 3.06 -7.23 -3.19
C ALA A 26 4.36 -6.77 -2.49
N VAL A 27 4.46 -6.96 -1.17
CA VAL A 27 5.67 -6.64 -0.41
C VAL A 27 6.86 -7.50 -0.85
N ALA A 28 6.66 -8.80 -1.09
CA ALA A 28 7.72 -9.68 -1.58
C ALA A 28 8.24 -9.24 -2.96
N GLU A 29 7.35 -8.87 -3.88
CA GLU A 29 7.70 -8.33 -5.21
C GLU A 29 8.45 -6.99 -5.08
N MET A 30 7.99 -6.07 -4.23
CA MET A 30 8.73 -4.82 -3.97
C MET A 30 10.16 -5.07 -3.45
N ILE A 31 10.33 -6.04 -2.55
CA ILE A 31 11.65 -6.38 -2.00
C ILE A 31 12.56 -7.02 -3.06
N ALA A 32 12.03 -7.99 -3.83
CA ALA A 32 12.82 -8.78 -4.75
C ALA A 32 13.06 -8.08 -6.09
N ASP A 33 12.05 -7.41 -6.61
CA ASP A 33 12.01 -6.86 -7.97
C ASP A 33 11.99 -5.34 -8.02
N GLY A 34 11.74 -4.66 -6.88
CA GLY A 34 11.65 -3.20 -6.80
C GLY A 34 10.33 -2.61 -7.31
N ASP A 35 9.37 -3.46 -7.69
CA ASP A 35 8.06 -3.06 -8.22
C ASP A 35 7.01 -4.17 -7.95
N THR A 36 5.72 -3.83 -8.02
CA THR A 36 4.61 -4.78 -7.89
C THR A 36 4.05 -5.19 -9.24
N LYS A 37 3.80 -6.49 -9.43
CA LYS A 37 3.32 -7.04 -10.71
C LYS A 37 1.99 -7.75 -10.56
N THR A 38 1.75 -8.36 -9.41
CA THR A 38 0.55 -9.19 -9.19
C THR A 38 -0.67 -8.34 -8.79
N VAL A 39 -0.45 -7.30 -7.98
CA VAL A 39 -1.52 -6.40 -7.51
C VAL A 39 -1.04 -4.97 -7.65
N ASP A 40 -1.85 -4.12 -8.28
CA ASP A 40 -1.60 -2.68 -8.31
C ASP A 40 -1.87 -2.08 -6.93
N VAL A 41 -0.85 -1.44 -6.37
CA VAL A 41 -0.90 -0.80 -5.05
C VAL A 41 -0.56 0.69 -5.11
N ASP A 42 -0.53 1.30 -6.30
CA ASP A 42 -0.15 2.70 -6.48
C ASP A 42 -1.06 3.64 -5.67
N HIS A 43 -2.34 3.29 -5.56
CA HIS A 43 -3.33 4.02 -4.74
C HIS A 43 -3.01 4.04 -3.23
N PHE A 44 -2.09 3.19 -2.75
CA PHE A 44 -1.70 3.09 -1.34
C PHE A 44 -0.35 3.73 -1.02
N ARG A 45 0.32 4.35 -2.00
CA ARG A 45 1.62 5.00 -1.81
C ARG A 45 1.58 6.08 -0.72
N HIS A 46 2.67 6.21 0.03
CA HIS A 46 2.74 7.13 1.16
C HIS A 46 2.56 8.61 0.76
N ASN A 47 3.05 9.02 -0.41
CA ASN A 47 2.92 10.41 -0.89
C ASN A 47 1.49 10.82 -1.26
N ARG A 48 0.54 9.88 -1.34
CA ARG A 48 -0.87 10.17 -1.65
C ARG A 48 -1.51 11.17 -0.69
N PHE A 49 -1.04 11.24 0.56
CA PHE A 49 -1.56 12.16 1.58
C PHE A 49 -1.13 13.62 1.35
N ALA A 50 -0.05 13.85 0.61
CA ALA A 50 0.37 15.19 0.21
C ALA A 50 -0.34 15.67 -1.06
N GLU A 51 -1.03 14.76 -1.77
CA GLU A 51 -1.73 15.03 -3.01
C GLU A 51 -3.19 15.42 -2.73
N LYS A 52 -3.77 16.26 -3.60
CA LYS A 52 -5.20 16.58 -3.56
C LYS A 52 -6.00 15.50 -4.28
N LEU A 53 -6.09 14.32 -3.67
CA LEU A 53 -6.91 13.23 -4.18
C LEU A 53 -8.38 13.40 -3.78
N PRO A 54 -9.34 12.94 -4.60
CA PRO A 54 -10.73 12.84 -4.20
C PRO A 54 -10.83 11.99 -2.94
N VAL A 55 -11.43 12.55 -1.89
CA VAL A 55 -11.72 11.82 -0.64
C VAL A 55 -13.06 11.11 -0.84
N GLU A 56 -13.10 9.82 -0.55
CA GLU A 56 -14.35 9.04 -0.54
C GLU A 56 -15.35 9.74 0.40
N GLN A 57 -16.57 10.02 -0.08
CA GLN A 57 -17.56 10.74 0.71
C GLN A 57 -18.41 9.81 1.58
N ASN A 58 -18.29 8.49 1.40
CA ASN A 58 -19.03 7.47 2.14
C ASN A 58 -18.20 6.83 3.27
N ILE A 59 -17.38 7.64 3.96
CA ILE A 59 -16.70 7.24 5.20
C ILE A 59 -17.54 7.81 6.35
N PHE A 60 -18.40 6.98 6.93
CA PHE A 60 -19.23 7.31 8.10
C PHE A 60 -18.47 7.04 9.40
#